data_AF-A0A971RTI3-F1
#
_entry.id   AF-A0A971RTI3-F1
#
_cell.length_a   1.000
_cell.length_b   1.000
_cell.length_c   1.000
_cell.angle_alpha   90.00
_cell.angle_beta   90.00
_cell.angle_gamma   90.00
#
_symmetry.space_group_name_H-M   'P 1'
#
loop_
_entity.id
_entity.type
_entity.pdbx_description
1 polymer ?
#
loop_
_entity_poly.entity_id
_entity_poly.type
_entity_poly.pdbx_seq_one_letter_code
_entity_poly.pdbx_strand_id
1 'polypeptide(L)'
;MSGGNFYERSWVEIDLDAFRSNLQALKAFLEPDQGFIQIVKADGYGHGALQISQVALAEGALGLGVANPEEGKLLRIQGIKAPILILSPCLVREIPGILDYDLWPTLNDLDFARELDAACAQRGVRLKVGLKLDSGMHRSGALEEEFRRLWDGLGKLSHLELHNVFSHLASAESDLPFSREQEKAFQDILEKYQVQAPWIHLANSSALVNGLGKGFSPARLGIMSYGIYTNPDQKQRVKLKPVMSFKSAVAQIKRIPAGASVGYNRSWIAQRDTVYAVIPVGYADGYDFLLSNRGQVALNQKACPVIGRVSMDMICVDATDAGDLEIGDETVLLGGNLEELRAENLVQSYQGSSYELLCQVGRRAKRHYLEGGVPVSSSPLSRRDFVSSDYEDSQLNRIIQAAISQRVNSHELGELISREILREFFFAKDRDILFRRDFRYHIQFSDSGDTDHWQAKNSLSFHKVLQNDYFTVACANSDAALKNYFKRRDVEYRWLTDGNFSLNPQSFQLASVKVDDIKLETKISFRDSSMEIRCSHPHLKELVGSEVCFQIEVLALYPKSSHQLGVFITELTHGVRIRFEHPASLGKVDCVPIFAGQNKYPQVARTDGVICVSTKEEEWVFPQSGVVFAY
;
A
#
# COMPACT_ATOMS: atom_id res chain seq x y z
N MET A 1 20.38 4.19 28.27
CA MET A 1 20.17 3.87 26.84
C MET A 1 18.85 4.50 26.45
N SER A 2 18.90 5.66 25.81
CA SER A 2 17.71 6.44 25.44
C SER A 2 17.03 5.75 24.27
N GLY A 3 15.97 4.99 24.57
CA GLY A 3 15.05 4.44 23.57
C GLY A 3 14.49 5.58 22.73
N GLY A 4 14.31 5.34 21.42
CA GLY A 4 13.74 6.33 20.52
C GLY A 4 12.39 6.80 21.05
N ASN A 5 12.25 8.08 21.37
CA ASN A 5 10.96 8.64 21.79
C ASN A 5 9.99 8.58 20.60
N PHE A 6 9.13 7.57 20.61
CA PHE A 6 7.97 7.51 19.74
C PHE A 6 6.97 8.57 20.20
N TYR A 7 6.48 9.39 19.27
CA TYR A 7 5.52 10.46 19.57
C TYR A 7 4.06 9.96 19.46
N GLU A 8 3.87 8.68 19.16
CA GLU A 8 2.58 8.03 18.98
C GLU A 8 1.88 7.73 20.33
N ARG A 9 0.54 7.84 20.34
CA ARG A 9 -0.33 7.48 21.48
C ARG A 9 -0.16 6.02 21.92
N SER A 10 0.07 5.12 20.98
CA SER A 10 0.41 3.72 21.21
C SER A 10 1.19 3.17 20.02
N TRP A 11 2.07 2.22 20.27
CA TRP A 11 2.94 1.61 19.25
C TRP A 11 3.26 0.16 19.62
N VAL A 12 3.68 -0.62 18.63
CA VAL A 12 4.14 -1.99 18.79
C VAL A 12 5.62 -2.06 18.42
N GLU A 13 6.42 -2.67 19.27
CA GLU A 13 7.82 -2.98 18.99
C GLU A 13 7.94 -4.47 18.64
N ILE A 14 8.68 -4.78 17.58
CA ILE A 14 8.98 -6.13 17.12
C ILE A 14 10.50 -6.30 17.18
N ASP A 15 10.98 -7.06 18.18
CA ASP A 15 12.40 -7.32 18.40
C ASP A 15 12.88 -8.46 17.47
N LEU A 16 13.56 -8.08 16.38
CA LEU A 16 14.07 -9.04 15.40
C LEU A 16 15.26 -9.86 15.95
N ASP A 17 15.98 -9.37 16.96
CA ASP A 17 17.04 -10.11 17.64
C ASP A 17 16.46 -11.19 18.55
N ALA A 18 15.35 -10.89 19.24
CA ALA A 18 14.59 -11.89 19.98
C ALA A 18 14.07 -12.99 19.04
N PHE A 19 13.52 -12.61 17.89
CA PHE A 19 13.05 -13.57 16.89
C PHE A 19 14.19 -14.45 16.38
N ARG A 20 15.34 -13.86 16.03
CA ARG A 20 16.55 -14.58 15.63
C ARG A 20 17.04 -15.54 16.71
N SER A 21 17.10 -15.09 17.95
CA SER A 21 17.50 -15.90 19.11
C SER A 21 16.55 -17.10 19.31
N ASN A 22 15.25 -16.91 19.14
CA ASN A 22 14.26 -17.98 19.26
C ASN A 22 14.40 -19.00 18.13
N LEU A 23 14.62 -18.55 16.89
CA LEU A 23 14.88 -19.44 15.76
C LEU A 23 16.11 -20.30 16.02
N GLN A 24 17.21 -19.71 16.50
CA GLN A 24 18.42 -20.46 16.83
C GLN A 24 18.20 -21.48 17.95
N ALA A 25 17.45 -21.10 18.99
CA ALA A 25 17.09 -22.01 20.07
C ALA A 25 16.21 -23.18 19.60
N LEU A 26 15.28 -22.95 18.67
CA LEU A 26 14.42 -23.98 18.09
C LEU A 26 15.17 -24.86 17.09
N LYS A 27 16.10 -24.30 16.31
CA LYS A 27 16.95 -25.05 15.37
C LYS A 27 17.81 -26.11 16.07
N ALA A 28 18.14 -25.91 17.35
CA ALA A 28 18.85 -26.91 18.14
C ALA A 28 18.05 -28.22 18.37
N PHE A 29 16.74 -28.22 18.08
CA PHE A 29 15.89 -29.42 18.15
C PHE A 29 15.74 -30.13 16.79
N LEU A 30 16.22 -29.52 15.70
CA LEU A 30 16.18 -30.14 14.37
C LEU A 30 17.22 -31.27 14.29
N GLU A 31 16.92 -32.31 13.51
CA GLU A 31 17.94 -33.29 13.12
C GLU A 31 18.96 -32.65 12.15
N PRO A 32 20.20 -33.16 12.04
CA PRO A 32 21.27 -32.52 11.26
C PRO A 32 20.90 -32.13 9.82
N ASP A 33 20.07 -32.94 9.15
CA ASP A 33 19.63 -32.72 7.77
C ASP A 33 18.20 -32.16 7.67
N GLN A 34 17.59 -31.81 8.80
CA GLN A 34 16.22 -31.32 8.86
C GLN A 34 16.18 -29.80 8.68
N GLY A 35 15.48 -29.33 7.66
CA GLY A 35 15.24 -27.91 7.43
C GLY A 35 14.03 -27.39 8.21
N PHE A 36 13.72 -26.10 8.04
CA PHE A 36 12.49 -25.53 8.56
C PHE A 36 11.78 -24.62 7.55
N ILE A 37 10.46 -24.54 7.68
CA ILE A 37 9.58 -23.56 7.04
C ILE A 37 9.10 -22.61 8.12
N GLN A 38 9.21 -21.30 7.89
CA GLN A 38 8.65 -20.32 8.82
C GLN A 38 7.19 -20.03 8.48
N ILE A 39 6.32 -20.15 9.47
CA ILE A 39 4.89 -19.88 9.33
C ILE A 39 4.64 -18.39 9.59
N VAL A 40 4.17 -17.68 8.55
CA VAL A 40 4.00 -16.23 8.53
C VAL A 40 2.56 -15.79 8.18
N LYS A 41 1.61 -16.73 8.20
CA LYS A 41 0.19 -16.42 8.02
C LYS A 41 -0.32 -15.41 9.04
N ALA A 42 -1.42 -14.74 8.74
CA ALA A 42 -2.01 -13.69 9.57
C ALA A 42 -0.99 -12.59 9.93
N ASP A 43 -0.27 -12.09 8.92
CA ASP A 43 0.76 -11.04 9.08
C ASP A 43 1.87 -11.41 10.08
N GLY A 44 2.41 -12.63 9.97
CA GLY A 44 3.39 -13.14 10.95
C GLY A 44 2.80 -13.21 12.36
N TYR A 45 1.56 -13.66 12.50
CA TYR A 45 0.79 -13.60 13.74
C TYR A 45 0.74 -12.18 14.34
N GLY A 46 0.55 -11.18 13.48
CA GLY A 46 0.50 -9.76 13.83
C GLY A 46 1.86 -9.08 14.02
N HIS A 47 2.98 -9.80 13.84
CA HIS A 47 4.34 -9.27 13.98
C HIS A 47 4.86 -8.57 12.72
N GLY A 48 4.21 -8.71 11.56
CA GLY A 48 4.68 -8.21 10.28
C GLY A 48 5.27 -9.32 9.42
N ALA A 49 4.51 -9.82 8.44
CA ALA A 49 4.89 -10.99 7.67
C ALA A 49 6.19 -10.77 6.87
N LEU A 50 6.41 -9.59 6.29
CA LEU A 50 7.59 -9.31 5.47
C LEU A 50 8.89 -9.38 6.29
N GLN A 51 8.97 -8.62 7.38
CA GLN A 51 10.19 -8.53 8.19
C GLN A 51 10.52 -9.87 8.83
N ILE A 52 9.50 -10.57 9.34
CA ILE A 52 9.67 -11.93 9.87
C ILE A 52 10.14 -12.90 8.78
N SER A 53 9.59 -12.80 7.57
CA SER A 53 10.02 -13.63 6.44
C SER A 53 11.49 -13.36 6.07
N GLN A 54 11.90 -12.09 5.99
CA GLN A 54 13.28 -11.72 5.67
C GLN A 54 14.26 -12.29 6.69
N VAL A 55 13.99 -12.12 7.99
CA VAL A 55 14.84 -12.69 9.04
C VAL A 55 14.85 -14.21 8.97
N ALA A 56 13.69 -14.85 8.85
CA ALA A 56 13.63 -16.31 8.80
C ALA A 56 14.38 -16.91 7.60
N LEU A 57 14.28 -16.28 6.42
CA LEU A 57 15.02 -16.69 5.22
C LEU A 57 16.53 -16.49 5.40
N ALA A 58 16.96 -15.37 6.00
CA ALA A 58 18.37 -15.14 6.33
C ALA A 58 18.91 -16.18 7.34
N GLU A 59 18.05 -16.67 8.24
CA GLU A 59 18.35 -17.72 9.22
C GLU A 59 18.25 -19.16 8.65
N GLY A 60 17.98 -19.29 7.34
CA GLY A 60 18.00 -20.56 6.61
C GLY A 60 16.64 -21.25 6.46
N ALA A 61 15.52 -20.54 6.56
CA ALA A 61 14.21 -21.11 6.24
C ALA A 61 14.18 -21.57 4.77
N LEU A 62 13.71 -22.80 4.52
CA LEU A 62 13.58 -23.36 3.17
C LEU A 62 12.42 -22.73 2.38
N GLY A 63 11.47 -22.12 3.08
CA GLY A 63 10.28 -21.50 2.54
C GLY A 63 9.40 -20.90 3.63
N LEU A 64 8.26 -20.37 3.21
CA LEU A 64 7.30 -19.68 4.07
C LEU A 64 5.93 -20.35 3.98
N GLY A 65 5.20 -20.38 5.09
CA GLY A 65 3.83 -20.90 5.16
C GLY A 65 2.80 -19.81 5.40
N VAL A 66 1.86 -19.65 4.47
CA VAL A 66 0.74 -18.71 4.54
C VAL A 66 -0.61 -19.45 4.61
N ALA A 67 -1.68 -18.76 5.02
CA ALA A 67 -3.00 -19.36 5.12
C ALA A 67 -3.72 -19.44 3.76
N ASN A 68 -3.53 -18.45 2.89
CA ASN A 68 -4.27 -18.29 1.64
C ASN A 68 -3.42 -17.59 0.56
N PRO A 69 -3.90 -17.57 -0.70
CA PRO A 69 -3.18 -16.94 -1.81
C PRO A 69 -2.94 -15.43 -1.66
N GLU A 70 -3.86 -14.68 -1.07
CA GLU A 70 -3.69 -13.22 -0.90
C GLU A 70 -2.51 -12.90 0.03
N GLU A 71 -2.33 -13.65 1.12
CA GLU A 71 -1.15 -13.49 1.98
C GLU A 71 0.16 -13.78 1.23
N GLY A 72 0.18 -14.83 0.39
CA GLY A 72 1.36 -15.19 -0.40
C GLY A 72 1.68 -14.15 -1.49
N LYS A 73 0.65 -13.65 -2.16
CA LYS A 73 0.73 -12.56 -3.13
C LYS A 73 1.34 -11.30 -2.53
N LEU A 74 0.95 -10.93 -1.31
CA LEU A 74 1.50 -9.75 -0.63
C LEU A 74 3.01 -9.89 -0.41
N LEU A 75 3.47 -11.06 0.04
CA LEU A 75 4.90 -11.33 0.19
C LEU A 75 5.64 -11.27 -1.16
N ARG A 76 5.04 -11.77 -2.24
CA ARG A 76 5.61 -11.71 -3.59
C ARG A 76 5.75 -10.27 -4.10
N ILE A 77 4.72 -9.45 -3.92
CA ILE A 77 4.75 -8.02 -4.28
C ILE A 77 5.84 -7.29 -3.48
N GLN A 78 6.12 -7.74 -2.26
CA GLN A 78 7.20 -7.21 -1.41
C GLN A 78 8.57 -7.86 -1.67
N GLY A 79 8.74 -8.55 -2.81
CA GLY A 79 10.03 -9.04 -3.28
C GLY A 79 10.48 -10.39 -2.73
N ILE A 80 9.65 -11.10 -1.96
CA ILE A 80 9.99 -12.45 -1.49
C ILE A 80 9.99 -13.42 -2.66
N LYS A 81 11.15 -14.06 -2.90
CA LYS A 81 11.36 -15.06 -3.98
C LYS A 81 11.39 -16.51 -3.50
N ALA A 82 11.48 -16.74 -2.19
CA ALA A 82 11.51 -18.09 -1.61
C ALA A 82 10.19 -18.84 -1.86
N PRO A 83 10.16 -20.19 -1.74
CA PRO A 83 8.93 -20.95 -1.79
C PRO A 83 7.88 -20.44 -0.80
N ILE A 84 6.63 -20.27 -1.25
CA ILE A 84 5.50 -19.87 -0.39
C ILE A 84 4.41 -20.93 -0.50
N LEU A 85 4.18 -21.64 0.60
CA LEU A 85 3.22 -22.73 0.70
C LEU A 85 1.91 -22.20 1.27
N ILE A 86 0.81 -22.48 0.57
CA ILE A 86 -0.54 -22.20 1.07
C ILE A 86 -1.00 -23.42 1.85
N LEU A 87 -1.17 -23.28 3.15
CA LEU A 87 -1.38 -24.41 4.09
C LEU A 87 -2.85 -24.85 4.21
N SER A 88 -3.77 -24.03 3.70
CA SER A 88 -5.21 -24.28 3.72
C SER A 88 -5.71 -24.74 2.35
N PRO A 89 -6.87 -25.40 2.28
CA PRO A 89 -7.55 -25.66 1.01
C PRO A 89 -7.76 -24.37 0.22
N CYS A 90 -7.47 -24.43 -1.08
CA CYS A 90 -7.70 -23.33 -2.02
C CYS A 90 -9.01 -23.53 -2.78
N LEU A 91 -9.58 -22.44 -3.26
CA LEU A 91 -10.77 -22.44 -4.10
C LEU A 91 -10.37 -22.32 -5.57
N VAL A 92 -11.17 -22.88 -6.48
CA VAL A 92 -10.94 -22.79 -7.94
C VAL A 92 -10.78 -21.34 -8.40
N ARG A 93 -11.58 -20.42 -7.84
CA ARG A 93 -11.49 -18.97 -8.15
C ARG A 93 -10.16 -18.32 -7.76
N GLU A 94 -9.37 -18.97 -6.91
CA GLU A 94 -8.07 -18.46 -6.47
C GLU A 94 -6.90 -18.93 -7.34
N ILE A 95 -7.14 -19.90 -8.26
CA ILE A 95 -6.13 -20.44 -9.18
C ILE A 95 -5.39 -19.34 -9.95
N PRO A 96 -6.06 -18.30 -10.52
CA PRO A 96 -5.33 -17.23 -11.21
C PRO A 96 -4.29 -16.56 -10.32
N GLY A 97 -4.64 -16.23 -9.07
CA GLY A 97 -3.71 -15.61 -8.13
C GLY A 97 -2.58 -16.56 -7.68
N ILE A 98 -2.86 -17.86 -7.57
CA ILE A 98 -1.82 -18.86 -7.27
C ILE A 98 -0.78 -18.89 -8.39
N LEU A 99 -1.22 -18.89 -9.65
CA LEU A 99 -0.35 -18.97 -10.82
C LEU A 99 0.37 -17.64 -11.12
N ASP A 100 -0.30 -16.50 -10.96
CA ASP A 100 0.28 -15.17 -11.18
C ASP A 100 1.46 -14.89 -10.25
N TYR A 101 1.44 -15.47 -9.04
CA TYR A 101 2.40 -15.20 -7.98
C TYR A 101 3.28 -16.41 -7.61
N ASP A 102 3.29 -17.48 -8.40
CA ASP A 102 4.09 -18.70 -8.15
C ASP A 102 3.99 -19.17 -6.69
N LEU A 103 2.76 -19.42 -6.24
CA LEU A 103 2.46 -19.93 -4.91
C LEU A 103 2.26 -21.43 -4.97
N TRP A 104 2.66 -22.17 -3.93
CA TRP A 104 2.56 -23.64 -3.89
C TRP A 104 1.29 -24.04 -3.13
N PRO A 105 0.19 -24.40 -3.83
CA PRO A 105 -1.07 -24.72 -3.18
C PRO A 105 -1.05 -26.10 -2.56
N THR A 106 -1.90 -26.28 -1.55
CA THR A 106 -2.21 -27.59 -0.98
C THR A 106 -3.42 -28.20 -1.69
N LEU A 107 -3.25 -29.41 -2.22
CA LEU A 107 -4.28 -30.23 -2.81
C LEU A 107 -4.93 -31.11 -1.74
N ASN A 108 -6.27 -31.13 -1.73
CA ASN A 108 -7.07 -31.96 -0.80
C ASN A 108 -8.09 -32.84 -1.54
N ASP A 109 -8.39 -32.54 -2.80
CA ASP A 109 -9.23 -33.36 -3.66
C ASP A 109 -8.75 -33.29 -5.13
N LEU A 110 -9.07 -34.34 -5.89
CA LEU A 110 -8.60 -34.53 -7.26
C LEU A 110 -9.25 -33.56 -8.26
N ASP A 111 -10.45 -33.06 -7.98
CA ASP A 111 -11.16 -32.19 -8.91
C ASP A 111 -10.52 -30.80 -8.92
N PHE A 112 -10.18 -30.24 -7.76
CA PHE A 112 -9.37 -29.03 -7.68
C PHE A 112 -8.01 -29.21 -8.38
N ALA A 113 -7.36 -30.37 -8.20
CA ALA A 113 -6.08 -30.66 -8.87
C ALA A 113 -6.21 -30.66 -10.40
N ARG A 114 -7.30 -31.20 -10.96
CA ARG A 114 -7.57 -31.18 -12.41
C ARG A 114 -7.79 -29.76 -12.94
N GLU A 115 -8.56 -28.95 -12.23
CA GLU A 115 -8.79 -27.54 -12.60
C GLU A 115 -7.48 -26.75 -12.59
N LEU A 116 -6.62 -26.99 -11.59
CA LEU A 116 -5.30 -26.37 -11.50
C LEU A 116 -4.36 -26.83 -12.62
N ASP A 117 -4.32 -28.12 -12.94
CA ASP A 117 -3.53 -28.67 -14.04
C ASP A 117 -3.96 -28.08 -15.39
N ALA A 118 -5.27 -28.00 -15.65
CA ALA A 118 -5.82 -27.39 -16.86
C ALA A 118 -5.44 -25.90 -16.97
N ALA A 119 -5.49 -25.15 -15.87
CA ALA A 119 -5.06 -23.75 -15.84
C ALA A 119 -3.55 -23.60 -16.08
N CYS A 120 -2.72 -24.51 -15.54
CA CYS A 120 -1.29 -24.54 -15.81
C CYS A 120 -1.00 -24.84 -17.29
N ALA A 121 -1.74 -25.79 -17.88
CA ALA A 121 -1.65 -26.15 -19.29
C ALA A 121 -1.97 -24.95 -20.20
N GLN A 122 -3.05 -24.21 -19.91
CA GLN A 122 -3.43 -23.01 -20.65
C GLN A 122 -2.36 -21.92 -20.63
N ARG A 123 -1.58 -21.83 -19.53
CA ARG A 123 -0.49 -20.86 -19.38
C ARG A 123 0.87 -21.40 -19.83
N GLY A 124 0.97 -22.68 -20.20
CA GLY A 124 2.24 -23.32 -20.55
C GLY A 124 3.24 -23.39 -19.39
N VAL A 125 2.77 -23.46 -18.15
CA VAL A 125 3.62 -23.53 -16.95
C VAL A 125 3.52 -24.88 -16.26
N ARG A 126 4.47 -25.16 -15.37
CA ARG A 126 4.40 -26.26 -14.39
C ARG A 126 4.43 -25.67 -12.99
N LEU A 127 3.59 -26.17 -12.09
CA LEU A 127 3.46 -25.64 -10.74
C LEU A 127 3.79 -26.70 -9.69
N LYS A 128 4.57 -26.31 -8.68
CA LYS A 128 4.82 -27.15 -7.50
C LYS A 128 3.63 -27.14 -6.56
N VAL A 129 3.24 -28.32 -6.10
CA VAL A 129 2.05 -28.52 -5.26
C VAL A 129 2.37 -29.36 -4.02
N GLY A 130 1.53 -29.22 -3.00
CA GLY A 130 1.56 -30.04 -1.80
C GLY A 130 0.34 -30.94 -1.69
N LEU A 131 0.48 -32.12 -1.08
CA LEU A 131 -0.65 -32.92 -0.61
C LEU A 131 -0.75 -32.83 0.91
N LYS A 132 -1.97 -32.67 1.41
CA LYS A 132 -2.23 -32.72 2.84
C LYS A 132 -3.04 -33.95 3.19
N LEU A 133 -2.47 -34.78 4.06
CA LEU A 133 -3.16 -35.90 4.68
C LEU A 133 -3.78 -35.43 6.00
N ASP A 134 -4.98 -35.87 6.29
CA ASP A 134 -5.56 -35.79 7.62
C ASP A 134 -5.26 -37.06 8.41
N SER A 135 -4.33 -36.97 9.38
CA SER A 135 -3.97 -38.07 10.26
C SER A 135 -4.67 -38.04 11.62
N GLY A 136 -5.76 -37.27 11.75
CA GLY A 136 -6.62 -37.26 12.96
C GLY A 136 -6.96 -35.88 13.50
N MET A 137 -6.59 -34.79 12.81
CA MET A 137 -6.99 -33.45 13.22
C MET A 137 -8.39 -33.10 12.72
N HIS A 138 -8.83 -33.68 11.60
CA HIS A 138 -10.19 -33.52 11.07
C HIS A 138 -10.60 -32.07 10.75
N ARG A 139 -9.60 -31.21 10.53
CA ARG A 139 -9.80 -29.82 10.10
C ARG A 139 -9.71 -29.64 8.59
N SER A 140 -8.76 -30.31 7.96
CA SER A 140 -8.45 -30.19 6.53
C SER A 140 -7.39 -31.22 6.14
N GLY A 141 -7.35 -31.59 4.87
CA GLY A 141 -6.53 -32.68 4.37
C GLY A 141 -7.43 -33.79 3.86
N ALA A 142 -6.89 -34.59 2.96
CA ALA A 142 -7.56 -35.79 2.46
C ALA A 142 -7.54 -36.88 3.54
N LEU A 143 -8.65 -37.56 3.78
CA LEU A 143 -8.61 -38.84 4.49
C LEU A 143 -7.99 -39.89 3.56
N GLU A 144 -7.75 -41.08 4.07
CA GLU A 144 -6.97 -42.10 3.35
C GLU A 144 -7.53 -42.43 1.94
N GLU A 145 -8.85 -42.56 1.80
CA GLU A 145 -9.46 -42.85 0.50
C GLU A 145 -9.37 -41.68 -0.48
N GLU A 146 -9.58 -40.44 -0.05
CA GLU A 146 -9.38 -39.26 -0.89
C GLU A 146 -7.90 -39.09 -1.24
N PHE A 147 -7.00 -39.35 -0.29
CA PHE A 147 -5.55 -39.27 -0.48
C PHE A 147 -5.10 -40.28 -1.54
N ARG A 148 -5.59 -41.52 -1.47
CA ARG A 148 -5.34 -42.53 -2.49
C ARG A 148 -5.81 -42.06 -3.87
N ARG A 149 -7.03 -41.53 -3.98
CA ARG A 149 -7.55 -41.02 -5.28
C ARG A 149 -6.70 -39.89 -5.83
N LEU A 150 -6.26 -38.99 -4.97
CA LEU A 150 -5.35 -37.90 -5.31
C LEU A 150 -3.99 -38.42 -5.77
N TRP A 151 -3.39 -39.32 -5.01
CA TRP A 151 -2.10 -39.94 -5.27
C TRP A 151 -2.09 -40.68 -6.63
N ASP A 152 -3.08 -41.55 -6.84
CA ASP A 152 -3.24 -42.30 -8.10
C ASP A 152 -3.53 -41.38 -9.29
N GLY A 153 -4.21 -40.26 -9.04
CA GLY A 153 -4.60 -39.28 -10.06
C GLY A 153 -3.48 -38.34 -10.48
N LEU A 154 -2.59 -37.96 -9.56
CA LEU A 154 -1.54 -36.97 -9.79
C LEU A 154 -0.58 -37.35 -10.92
N GLY A 155 -0.27 -38.65 -11.08
CA GLY A 155 0.59 -39.12 -12.18
C GLY A 155 0.04 -38.84 -13.58
N LYS A 156 -1.25 -38.49 -13.69
CA LYS A 156 -1.91 -38.12 -14.96
C LYS A 156 -1.95 -36.60 -15.20
N LEU A 157 -1.58 -35.80 -14.21
CA LEU A 157 -1.60 -34.33 -14.26
C LEU A 157 -0.19 -33.84 -14.61
N SER A 158 0.03 -33.55 -15.90
CA SER A 158 1.39 -33.35 -16.44
C SER A 158 2.00 -31.99 -16.05
N HIS A 159 1.18 -31.04 -15.61
CA HIS A 159 1.58 -29.68 -15.26
C HIS A 159 1.75 -29.46 -13.76
N LEU A 160 1.42 -30.46 -12.93
CA LEU A 160 1.62 -30.40 -11.49
C LEU A 160 2.85 -31.21 -11.08
N GLU A 161 3.70 -30.63 -10.25
CA GLU A 161 4.86 -31.28 -9.66
C GLU A 161 4.64 -31.44 -8.17
N LEU A 162 4.46 -32.68 -7.70
CA LEU A 162 4.38 -32.93 -6.27
C LEU A 162 5.72 -32.60 -5.61
N HIS A 163 5.71 -31.61 -4.72
CA HIS A 163 6.90 -31.18 -4.00
C HIS A 163 6.83 -31.44 -2.51
N ASN A 164 5.63 -31.42 -1.91
CA ASN A 164 5.47 -31.65 -0.48
C ASN A 164 4.29 -32.55 -0.12
N VAL A 165 4.44 -33.33 0.94
CA VAL A 165 3.35 -34.10 1.57
C VAL A 165 3.38 -33.86 3.06
N PHE A 166 2.22 -33.59 3.66
CA PHE A 166 2.20 -33.20 5.07
C PHE A 166 0.91 -33.52 5.81
N SER A 167 1.02 -33.55 7.13
CA SER A 167 -0.14 -33.50 8.03
C SER A 167 0.09 -32.48 9.16
N HIS A 168 -0.85 -32.37 10.09
CA HIS A 168 -0.76 -31.48 11.25
C HIS A 168 -1.25 -32.16 12.51
N LEU A 169 -0.42 -32.11 13.56
CA LEU A 169 -0.74 -32.65 14.87
C LEU A 169 -1.70 -31.72 15.60
N ALA A 170 -2.74 -32.29 16.22
CA ALA A 170 -3.81 -31.54 16.86
C ALA A 170 -3.45 -31.06 18.27
N SER A 171 -2.60 -31.81 18.98
CA SER A 171 -2.37 -31.62 20.41
C SER A 171 -0.92 -31.85 20.81
N ALA A 172 0.01 -31.44 19.95
CA ALA A 172 1.45 -31.63 20.16
C ALA A 172 1.98 -30.96 21.44
N GLU A 173 1.24 -30.01 22.00
CA GLU A 173 1.51 -29.29 23.24
C GLU A 173 0.89 -29.90 24.50
N SER A 174 -0.16 -30.73 24.39
CA SER A 174 -1.00 -31.13 25.53
C SER A 174 -1.33 -32.62 25.60
N ASP A 175 -1.38 -33.34 24.48
CA ASP A 175 -1.69 -34.77 24.40
C ASP A 175 -0.68 -35.49 23.49
N LEU A 176 0.46 -35.85 24.08
CA LEU A 176 1.53 -36.54 23.37
C LEU A 176 1.15 -37.97 22.94
N PRO A 177 0.44 -38.78 23.75
CA PRO A 177 -0.08 -40.08 23.29
C PRO A 177 -0.88 -39.96 22.00
N PHE A 178 -1.90 -39.09 21.95
CA PHE A 178 -2.69 -38.90 20.74
C PHE A 178 -1.84 -38.37 19.57
N SER A 179 -0.93 -37.44 19.83
CA SER A 179 -0.05 -36.92 18.78
C SER A 179 0.87 -38.00 18.17
N ARG A 180 1.30 -39.00 18.96
CA ARG A 180 2.06 -40.16 18.46
C ARG A 180 1.19 -41.11 17.64
N GLU A 181 -0.08 -41.27 18.00
CA GLU A 181 -1.03 -42.01 17.16
C GLU A 181 -1.22 -41.34 15.80
N GLN A 182 -1.36 -40.00 15.77
CA GLN A 182 -1.43 -39.23 14.53
C GLN A 182 -0.15 -39.33 13.69
N GLU A 183 1.02 -39.30 14.34
CA GLU A 183 2.32 -39.47 13.67
C GLU A 183 2.44 -40.87 13.05
N LYS A 184 2.04 -41.90 13.80
CA LYS A 184 2.01 -43.27 13.29
C LYS A 184 1.04 -43.43 12.11
N ALA A 185 -0.18 -42.89 12.22
CA ALA A 185 -1.16 -42.95 11.13
C ALA A 185 -0.64 -42.25 9.86
N PHE A 186 0.04 -41.11 10.01
CA PHE A 186 0.70 -40.44 8.89
C PHE A 186 1.78 -41.31 8.26
N GLN A 187 2.68 -41.88 9.07
CA GLN A 187 3.75 -42.77 8.59
C GLN A 187 3.20 -44.01 7.89
N ASP A 188 2.23 -44.70 8.48
CA ASP A 188 1.63 -45.93 7.93
C ASP A 188 1.04 -45.68 6.53
N ILE A 189 0.40 -44.52 6.32
CA ILE A 189 -0.16 -44.14 5.02
C ILE A 189 0.94 -43.83 4.00
N LEU A 190 2.00 -43.11 4.39
CA LEU A 190 3.14 -42.84 3.50
C LEU A 190 3.82 -44.15 3.05
N GLU A 191 4.02 -45.09 3.97
CA GLU A 191 4.62 -46.40 3.67
C GLU A 191 3.71 -47.24 2.77
N LYS A 192 2.40 -47.30 3.09
CA LYS A 192 1.39 -48.04 2.32
C LYS A 192 1.35 -47.63 0.85
N TYR A 193 1.43 -46.33 0.56
CA TYR A 193 1.41 -45.80 -0.81
C TYR A 193 2.80 -45.51 -1.39
N GLN A 194 3.87 -45.87 -0.66
CA GLN A 194 5.27 -45.62 -1.03
C GLN A 194 5.52 -44.17 -1.45
N VAL A 195 4.97 -43.24 -0.68
CA VAL A 195 4.97 -41.82 -0.99
C VAL A 195 6.40 -41.28 -0.95
N GLN A 196 6.82 -40.67 -2.06
CA GLN A 196 8.07 -39.95 -2.16
C GLN A 196 7.78 -38.50 -2.57
N ALA A 197 8.35 -37.56 -1.84
CA ALA A 197 8.32 -36.14 -2.16
C ALA A 197 9.59 -35.48 -1.61
N PRO A 198 10.07 -34.39 -2.25
CA PRO A 198 11.20 -33.63 -1.73
C PRO A 198 11.03 -33.23 -0.26
N TRP A 199 9.83 -32.78 0.12
CA TRP A 199 9.52 -32.42 1.50
C TRP A 199 8.39 -33.28 2.05
N ILE A 200 8.64 -33.95 3.18
CA ILE A 200 7.62 -34.67 3.93
C ILE A 200 7.64 -34.08 5.34
N HIS A 201 6.59 -33.36 5.74
CA HIS A 201 6.63 -32.57 6.97
C HIS A 201 5.45 -32.75 7.90
N LEU A 202 5.71 -32.98 9.18
CA LEU A 202 4.68 -33.17 10.20
C LEU A 202 4.75 -32.13 11.33
N ALA A 203 5.95 -31.95 11.90
CA ALA A 203 6.15 -31.17 13.12
C ALA A 203 5.74 -29.70 12.97
N ASN A 204 4.89 -29.22 13.88
CA ASN A 204 4.79 -27.80 14.23
C ASN A 204 5.86 -27.44 15.29
N SER A 205 5.91 -26.20 15.77
CA SER A 205 6.93 -25.80 16.75
C SER A 205 6.88 -26.60 18.07
N SER A 206 5.68 -26.90 18.58
CA SER A 206 5.53 -27.66 19.83
C SER A 206 5.89 -29.13 19.64
N ALA A 207 5.53 -29.71 18.50
CA ALA A 207 5.91 -31.06 18.10
C ALA A 207 7.44 -31.22 18.03
N LEU A 208 8.12 -30.26 17.39
CA LEU A 208 9.58 -30.26 17.29
C LEU A 208 10.24 -30.29 18.67
N VAL A 209 9.84 -29.37 19.56
CA VAL A 209 10.37 -29.34 20.93
C VAL A 209 10.02 -30.62 21.68
N ASN A 210 8.84 -31.19 21.45
CA ASN A 210 8.42 -32.44 22.06
C ASN A 210 9.01 -33.72 21.43
N GLY A 211 9.89 -33.58 20.43
CA GLY A 211 10.58 -34.70 19.81
C GLY A 211 9.68 -35.56 18.91
N LEU A 212 8.57 -35.00 18.43
CA LEU A 212 7.67 -35.59 17.46
C LEU A 212 8.06 -35.15 16.04
N GLY A 213 7.71 -35.97 15.06
CA GLY A 213 7.94 -35.70 13.64
C GLY A 213 9.41 -35.87 13.22
N LYS A 214 10.17 -36.73 13.91
CA LYS A 214 11.54 -37.09 13.53
C LYS A 214 11.53 -37.90 12.23
N GLY A 215 12.57 -37.76 11.41
CA GLY A 215 12.63 -38.35 10.08
C GLY A 215 11.78 -37.63 9.02
N PHE A 216 10.98 -36.62 9.41
CA PHE A 216 10.23 -35.76 8.49
C PHE A 216 10.89 -34.38 8.39
N SER A 217 11.16 -33.91 7.17
CA SER A 217 11.79 -32.62 6.89
C SER A 217 11.01 -31.86 5.81
N PRO A 218 10.80 -30.54 5.97
CA PRO A 218 11.22 -29.66 7.08
C PRO A 218 10.24 -29.61 8.27
N ALA A 219 10.65 -29.05 9.42
CA ALA A 219 9.72 -28.67 10.49
C ALA A 219 9.00 -27.33 10.18
N ARG A 220 7.78 -27.13 10.67
CA ARG A 220 7.00 -25.89 10.49
C ARG A 220 7.03 -25.04 11.74
N LEU A 221 7.91 -24.03 11.79
CA LEU A 221 8.07 -23.16 12.95
C LEU A 221 7.04 -22.03 12.94
N GLY A 222 6.19 -22.01 13.98
CA GLY A 222 5.14 -21.01 14.16
C GLY A 222 5.29 -20.28 15.50
N ILE A 223 4.32 -20.43 16.38
CA ILE A 223 4.13 -19.55 17.56
C ILE A 223 5.36 -19.45 18.48
N MET A 224 6.12 -20.55 18.63
CA MET A 224 7.29 -20.54 19.51
C MET A 224 8.45 -19.74 18.93
N SER A 225 8.57 -19.59 17.59
CA SER A 225 9.61 -18.70 17.04
C SER A 225 9.32 -17.24 17.33
N TYR A 226 8.04 -16.88 17.51
CA TYR A 226 7.60 -15.57 18.01
C TYR A 226 7.74 -15.40 19.53
N GLY A 227 8.36 -16.36 20.21
CA GLY A 227 8.72 -16.21 21.61
C GLY A 227 7.66 -16.64 22.60
N ILE A 228 6.66 -17.41 22.16
CA ILE A 228 5.46 -17.74 22.94
C ILE A 228 5.46 -19.22 23.29
N TYR A 229 5.27 -19.53 24.57
CA TYR A 229 5.09 -20.91 25.01
C TYR A 229 3.64 -21.38 24.80
N THR A 230 3.46 -22.62 24.34
CA THR A 230 2.14 -23.25 24.24
C THR A 230 1.83 -24.16 25.43
N ASN A 231 2.86 -24.51 26.21
CA ASN A 231 2.75 -25.27 27.44
C ASN A 231 3.83 -24.77 28.43
N PRO A 232 3.51 -24.56 29.73
CA PRO A 232 4.47 -24.17 30.76
C PRO A 232 5.77 -25.01 30.81
N ASP A 233 5.70 -26.31 30.57
CA ASP A 233 6.85 -27.23 30.67
C ASP A 233 7.94 -26.93 29.63
N GLN A 234 7.57 -26.29 28.52
CA GLN A 234 8.50 -25.91 27.46
C GLN A 234 9.57 -24.91 27.94
N LYS A 235 9.28 -24.12 28.99
CA LYS A 235 10.24 -23.18 29.59
C LYS A 235 11.51 -23.86 30.10
N GLN A 236 11.37 -25.11 30.55
CA GLN A 236 12.50 -25.91 31.04
C GLN A 236 13.38 -26.44 29.90
N ARG A 237 12.84 -26.50 28.68
CA ARG A 237 13.48 -27.13 27.52
C ARG A 237 14.09 -26.11 26.57
N VAL A 238 13.43 -24.96 26.39
CA VAL A 238 13.86 -23.91 25.47
C VAL A 238 13.58 -22.54 26.09
N LYS A 239 14.58 -21.65 26.05
CA LYS A 239 14.44 -20.27 26.51
C LYS A 239 14.00 -19.40 25.34
N LEU A 240 12.78 -18.87 25.44
CA LEU A 240 12.15 -18.03 24.41
C LEU A 240 11.97 -16.61 24.92
N LYS A 241 12.30 -15.65 24.07
CA LYS A 241 12.15 -14.22 24.32
C LYS A 241 10.91 -13.70 23.59
N PRO A 242 9.99 -12.97 24.24
CA PRO A 242 8.86 -12.36 23.55
C PRO A 242 9.36 -11.45 22.42
N VAL A 243 8.80 -11.61 21.22
CA VAL A 243 9.21 -10.81 20.06
C VAL A 243 8.42 -9.50 19.99
N MET A 244 7.14 -9.53 20.36
CA MET A 244 6.26 -8.36 20.34
C MET A 244 6.15 -7.70 21.70
N SER A 245 6.26 -6.37 21.73
CA SER A 245 5.82 -5.54 22.85
C SER A 245 4.79 -4.51 22.39
N PHE A 246 3.64 -4.43 23.07
CA PHE A 246 2.62 -3.40 22.80
C PHE A 246 2.68 -2.35 23.90
N LYS A 247 2.89 -1.09 23.52
CA LYS A 247 3.18 0.00 24.43
C LYS A 247 2.28 1.22 24.21
N SER A 248 2.18 2.04 25.24
CA SER A 248 1.47 3.32 25.24
C SER A 248 2.08 4.24 26.29
N ALA A 249 1.35 5.28 26.68
CA ALA A 249 1.75 6.22 27.72
C ALA A 249 0.60 6.52 28.68
N VAL A 250 0.91 6.97 29.89
CA VAL A 250 -0.08 7.44 30.85
C VAL A 250 -0.73 8.73 30.33
N ALA A 251 -2.04 8.71 30.09
CA ALA A 251 -2.77 9.88 29.59
C ALA A 251 -3.38 10.72 30.71
N GLN A 252 -3.74 10.09 31.83
CA GLN A 252 -4.33 10.76 32.98
C GLN A 252 -4.06 9.99 34.26
N ILE A 253 -3.92 10.69 35.38
CA ILE A 253 -3.83 10.11 36.72
C ILE A 253 -4.95 10.67 37.58
N LYS A 254 -5.66 9.80 38.30
CA LYS A 254 -6.82 10.16 39.11
C LYS A 254 -6.76 9.48 40.48
N ARG A 255 -7.43 10.08 41.45
CA ARG A 255 -7.62 9.54 42.81
C ARG A 255 -9.10 9.37 43.10
N ILE A 256 -9.48 8.25 43.71
CA ILE A 256 -10.85 7.98 44.15
C ILE A 256 -10.84 7.38 45.55
N PRO A 257 -11.83 7.72 46.39
CA PRO A 257 -11.94 7.15 47.73
C PRO A 257 -12.41 5.69 47.68
N ALA A 258 -12.18 4.95 48.75
CA ALA A 258 -12.79 3.65 48.98
C ALA A 258 -14.33 3.70 48.77
N GLY A 259 -14.89 2.69 48.12
CA GLY A 259 -16.32 2.59 47.78
C GLY A 259 -16.73 3.25 46.46
N ALA A 260 -15.88 4.08 45.85
CA ALA A 260 -16.11 4.60 44.50
C ALA A 260 -15.92 3.52 43.42
N SER A 261 -16.51 3.73 42.23
CA SER A 261 -16.46 2.76 41.12
C SER A 261 -15.75 3.30 39.88
N VAL A 262 -15.14 2.42 39.08
CA VAL A 262 -14.45 2.77 37.82
C VAL A 262 -15.07 2.05 36.62
N GLY A 263 -15.26 2.80 35.52
CA GLY A 263 -15.66 2.26 34.22
C GLY A 263 -17.13 1.85 34.09
N TYR A 264 -17.46 1.28 32.93
CA TYR A 264 -18.82 0.87 32.59
C TYR A 264 -19.41 -0.16 33.56
N ASN A 265 -20.72 -0.03 33.80
CA ASN A 265 -21.52 -0.87 34.69
C ASN A 265 -21.01 -0.95 36.13
N ARG A 266 -20.11 -0.04 36.53
CA ARG A 266 -19.51 -0.02 37.87
C ARG A 266 -18.94 -1.40 38.27
N SER A 267 -18.38 -2.13 37.29
CA SER A 267 -17.95 -3.52 37.47
C SER A 267 -16.79 -3.69 38.46
N TRP A 268 -16.13 -2.59 38.81
CA TRP A 268 -15.05 -2.54 39.80
C TRP A 268 -15.35 -1.46 40.83
N ILE A 269 -15.18 -1.81 42.11
CA ILE A 269 -15.38 -0.94 43.27
C ILE A 269 -14.08 -0.89 44.08
N ALA A 270 -13.61 0.32 44.36
CA ALA A 270 -12.41 0.57 45.12
C ALA A 270 -12.53 0.02 46.54
N GLN A 271 -11.63 -0.88 46.92
CA GLN A 271 -11.57 -1.46 48.28
C GLN A 271 -10.79 -0.57 49.25
N ARG A 272 -10.00 0.37 48.72
CA ARG A 272 -9.23 1.38 49.44
C ARG A 272 -9.18 2.67 48.62
N ASP A 273 -8.69 3.74 49.22
CA ASP A 273 -8.32 4.94 48.45
C ASP A 273 -7.33 4.53 47.37
N THR A 274 -7.70 4.78 46.11
CA THR A 274 -7.02 4.22 44.93
C THR A 274 -6.52 5.36 44.06
N VAL A 275 -5.25 5.29 43.66
CA VAL A 275 -4.70 6.06 42.56
C VAL A 275 -4.77 5.20 41.31
N TYR A 276 -5.29 5.72 40.20
CA TYR A 276 -5.36 4.96 38.96
C TYR A 276 -4.94 5.79 37.75
N ALA A 277 -4.31 5.12 36.80
CA ALA A 277 -3.89 5.67 35.53
C ALA A 277 -4.91 5.35 34.44
N VAL A 278 -5.14 6.28 33.52
CA VAL A 278 -5.90 6.07 32.29
C VAL A 278 -4.90 5.90 31.16
N ILE A 279 -4.93 4.74 30.50
CA ILE A 279 -4.07 4.44 29.35
C ILE A 279 -4.93 4.51 28.09
N PRO A 280 -4.48 5.22 27.05
CA PRO A 280 -5.31 5.59 25.93
C PRO A 280 -5.33 4.47 24.85
N VAL A 281 -5.58 3.24 25.30
CA VAL A 281 -5.70 2.01 24.50
C VAL A 281 -6.96 1.26 24.93
N GLY A 282 -7.69 0.66 24.00
CA GLY A 282 -8.85 -0.18 24.30
C GLY A 282 -9.04 -1.36 23.35
N TYR A 283 -10.24 -1.94 23.33
CA TYR A 283 -10.51 -3.11 22.48
C TYR A 283 -10.48 -2.80 20.98
N ALA A 284 -10.68 -1.54 20.56
CA ALA A 284 -10.50 -1.15 19.15
C ALA A 284 -9.02 -1.17 18.74
N ASP A 285 -8.10 -1.05 19.69
CA ASP A 285 -6.67 -1.25 19.48
C ASP A 285 -6.25 -2.72 19.60
N GLY A 286 -7.16 -3.59 20.04
CA GLY A 286 -6.93 -5.02 20.20
C GLY A 286 -6.51 -5.46 21.59
N TYR A 287 -6.59 -4.60 22.60
CA TYR A 287 -6.49 -5.04 24.00
C TYR A 287 -7.83 -5.67 24.41
N ASP A 288 -7.84 -7.00 24.59
CA ASP A 288 -9.07 -7.81 24.66
C ASP A 288 -10.05 -7.32 25.74
N PHE A 289 -11.33 -7.28 25.39
CA PHE A 289 -12.39 -6.93 26.33
C PHE A 289 -12.42 -7.88 27.55
N LEU A 290 -12.06 -9.15 27.36
CA LEU A 290 -12.02 -10.17 28.42
C LEU A 290 -10.93 -9.92 29.47
N LEU A 291 -9.99 -9.00 29.21
CA LEU A 291 -9.03 -8.51 30.21
C LEU A 291 -9.64 -7.52 31.22
N SER A 292 -10.92 -7.18 31.09
CA SER A 292 -11.66 -6.38 32.07
C SER A 292 -11.55 -6.98 33.48
N ASN A 293 -11.00 -6.23 34.44
CA ASN A 293 -10.74 -6.65 35.83
C ASN A 293 -9.77 -7.85 35.99
N ARG A 294 -9.05 -8.23 34.94
CA ARG A 294 -8.19 -9.44 34.93
C ARG A 294 -6.83 -9.22 34.28
N GLY A 295 -6.73 -8.23 33.41
CA GLY A 295 -5.50 -7.88 32.71
C GLY A 295 -4.49 -7.19 33.61
N GLN A 296 -3.27 -7.11 33.10
CA GLN A 296 -2.14 -6.46 33.73
C GLN A 296 -1.50 -5.49 32.73
N VAL A 297 -0.92 -4.41 33.25
CA VAL A 297 -0.14 -3.41 32.50
C VAL A 297 1.07 -3.03 33.35
N ALA A 298 2.25 -2.88 32.74
CA ALA A 298 3.42 -2.35 33.43
C ALA A 298 3.29 -0.84 33.60
N LEU A 299 3.37 -0.38 34.85
CA LEU A 299 3.62 1.01 35.22
C LEU A 299 4.92 1.03 36.04
N ASN A 300 5.92 1.83 35.68
CA ASN A 300 7.23 1.86 36.35
C ASN A 300 7.86 0.47 36.56
N GLN A 301 7.83 -0.38 35.52
CA GLN A 301 8.34 -1.76 35.58
C GLN A 301 7.66 -2.66 36.61
N LYS A 302 6.45 -2.32 37.05
CA LYS A 302 5.63 -3.13 37.95
C LYS A 302 4.32 -3.51 37.26
N ALA A 303 3.96 -4.79 37.31
CA ALA A 303 2.67 -5.27 36.84
C ALA A 303 1.55 -4.73 37.73
N CYS A 304 0.64 -3.98 37.11
CA CYS A 304 -0.47 -3.28 37.75
C CYS A 304 -1.80 -3.73 37.13
N PRO A 305 -2.85 -4.01 37.94
CA PRO A 305 -4.06 -4.62 37.43
C PRO A 305 -4.94 -3.62 36.68
N VAL A 306 -5.54 -4.09 35.58
CA VAL A 306 -6.60 -3.36 34.88
C VAL A 306 -7.86 -3.35 35.76
N ILE A 307 -8.42 -2.16 35.99
CA ILE A 307 -9.61 -1.97 36.83
C ILE A 307 -10.78 -1.41 36.01
N GLY A 308 -11.96 -1.98 36.23
CA GLY A 308 -13.15 -1.71 35.43
C GLY A 308 -13.12 -2.44 34.09
N ARG A 309 -14.14 -2.14 33.27
CA ARG A 309 -14.25 -2.70 31.91
C ARG A 309 -13.29 -1.99 30.95
N VAL A 310 -12.63 -2.77 30.12
CA VAL A 310 -11.89 -2.28 28.95
C VAL A 310 -12.88 -1.55 28.04
N SER A 311 -12.62 -0.27 27.74
CA SER A 311 -13.44 0.54 26.85
C SER A 311 -12.91 0.48 25.41
N MET A 312 -13.58 1.17 24.48
CA MET A 312 -13.20 1.15 23.06
C MET A 312 -11.77 1.66 22.85
N ASP A 313 -11.43 2.77 23.50
CA ASP A 313 -10.18 3.50 23.25
C ASP A 313 -9.34 3.74 24.51
N MET A 314 -9.78 3.26 25.68
CA MET A 314 -9.13 3.52 26.96
C MET A 314 -9.32 2.35 27.95
N ILE A 315 -8.32 2.18 28.81
CA ILE A 315 -8.36 1.32 30.00
C ILE A 315 -7.99 2.13 31.24
N CYS A 316 -8.41 1.66 32.41
CA CYS A 316 -7.98 2.17 33.70
C CYS A 316 -7.12 1.11 34.40
N VAL A 317 -6.03 1.52 35.03
CA VAL A 317 -5.07 0.63 35.70
C VAL A 317 -4.85 1.13 37.12
N ASP A 318 -4.95 0.25 38.11
CA ASP A 318 -4.64 0.60 39.50
C ASP A 318 -3.15 0.91 39.63
N ALA A 319 -2.82 2.16 39.94
CA ALA A 319 -1.47 2.67 40.07
C ALA A 319 -1.10 2.94 41.54
N THR A 320 -1.91 2.49 42.50
CA THR A 320 -1.76 2.83 43.92
C THR A 320 -0.39 2.43 44.48
N ASP A 321 0.13 1.28 44.04
CA ASP A 321 1.43 0.78 44.49
C ASP A 321 2.51 0.88 43.38
N ALA A 322 2.29 1.68 42.34
CA ALA A 322 3.21 1.82 41.19
C ALA A 322 4.33 2.86 41.42
N GLY A 323 4.34 3.54 42.58
CA GLY A 323 5.28 4.63 42.87
C GLY A 323 4.86 5.96 42.24
N ASP A 324 5.82 6.86 42.07
CA ASP A 324 5.60 8.16 41.42
C ASP A 324 5.40 7.96 39.92
N LEU A 325 4.24 8.37 39.42
CA LEU A 325 3.83 8.22 38.03
C LEU A 325 3.49 9.61 37.47
N GLU A 326 3.95 9.89 36.26
CA GLU A 326 3.70 11.14 35.55
C GLU A 326 2.90 10.90 34.26
N ILE A 327 2.20 11.94 33.80
CA ILE A 327 1.55 11.90 32.49
C ILE A 327 2.63 11.87 31.41
N GLY A 328 2.53 10.92 30.48
CA GLY A 328 3.52 10.68 29.45
C GLY A 328 4.45 9.51 29.74
N ASP A 329 4.47 8.96 30.96
CA ASP A 329 5.28 7.78 31.28
C ASP A 329 4.90 6.59 30.40
N GLU A 330 5.92 5.91 29.86
CA GLU A 330 5.76 4.72 29.03
C GLU A 330 5.11 3.58 29.83
N THR A 331 4.17 2.89 29.18
CA THR A 331 3.50 1.71 29.74
C THR A 331 3.59 0.55 28.78
N VAL A 332 3.78 -0.66 29.33
CA VAL A 332 3.83 -1.90 28.53
C VAL A 332 2.56 -2.70 28.80
N LEU A 333 1.79 -2.96 27.75
CA LEU A 333 0.51 -3.67 27.83
C LEU A 333 0.65 -5.16 27.50
N LEU A 334 1.64 -5.51 26.68
CA LEU A 334 1.98 -6.89 26.29
C LEU A 334 3.49 -6.95 26.01
N GLY A 335 4.12 -8.06 26.36
CA GLY A 335 5.54 -8.29 26.12
C GLY A 335 6.46 -7.62 27.14
N GLY A 336 7.58 -7.08 26.68
CA GLY A 336 8.63 -6.55 27.54
C GLY A 336 9.30 -7.63 28.42
N ASN A 337 9.78 -7.21 29.59
CA ASN A 337 10.58 -8.07 30.49
C ASN A 337 9.78 -8.67 31.65
N LEU A 338 8.50 -8.30 31.81
CA LEU A 338 7.66 -8.82 32.89
C LEU A 338 6.95 -10.10 32.43
N GLU A 339 7.06 -11.13 33.26
CA GLU A 339 6.48 -12.44 32.97
C GLU A 339 4.96 -12.34 32.85
N GLU A 340 4.31 -11.57 33.71
CA GLU A 340 2.85 -11.36 33.74
C GLU A 340 2.28 -10.79 32.43
N LEU A 341 3.11 -10.08 31.65
CA LEU A 341 2.72 -9.43 30.41
C LEU A 341 2.99 -10.26 29.15
N ARG A 342 3.58 -11.46 29.30
CA ARG A 342 3.68 -12.40 28.19
C ARG A 342 2.30 -12.77 27.68
N ALA A 343 2.16 -12.92 26.37
CA ALA A 343 0.85 -13.14 25.74
C ALA A 343 0.14 -14.37 26.32
N GLU A 344 0.86 -15.49 26.53
CA GLU A 344 0.34 -16.71 27.12
C GLU A 344 -0.11 -16.57 28.58
N ASN A 345 0.49 -15.65 29.34
CA ASN A 345 0.11 -15.42 30.73
C ASN A 345 -1.08 -14.46 30.83
N LEU A 346 -1.16 -13.45 29.94
CA LEU A 346 -2.32 -12.56 29.85
C LEU A 346 -3.61 -13.31 29.50
N VAL A 347 -3.57 -14.18 28.49
CA VAL A 347 -4.76 -14.93 28.06
C VAL A 347 -5.21 -16.00 29.04
N GLN A 348 -4.31 -16.48 29.90
CA GLN A 348 -4.61 -17.50 30.90
C GLN A 348 -5.72 -17.04 31.87
N SER A 349 -5.79 -15.74 32.19
CA SER A 349 -6.78 -15.20 33.13
C SER A 349 -8.24 -15.31 32.63
N TYR A 350 -8.42 -15.54 31.33
CA TYR A 350 -9.73 -15.72 30.69
C TYR A 350 -9.83 -16.95 29.79
N GLN A 351 -8.86 -17.87 29.86
CA GLN A 351 -8.79 -19.08 29.03
C GLN A 351 -8.81 -18.78 27.53
N GLY A 352 -8.18 -17.68 27.12
CA GLY A 352 -8.06 -17.26 25.73
C GLY A 352 -6.89 -17.89 24.99
N SER A 353 -6.67 -17.43 23.75
CA SER A 353 -5.59 -17.89 22.88
C SER A 353 -4.54 -16.81 22.65
N SER A 354 -3.27 -17.12 22.92
CA SER A 354 -2.15 -16.20 22.64
C SER A 354 -2.07 -15.86 21.15
N TYR A 355 -2.39 -16.82 20.28
CA TYR A 355 -2.46 -16.61 18.83
C TYR A 355 -3.46 -15.51 18.47
N GLU A 356 -4.65 -15.56 19.09
CA GLU A 356 -5.69 -14.57 18.87
C GLU A 356 -5.22 -13.21 19.38
N LEU A 357 -4.76 -13.12 20.63
CA LEU A 357 -4.32 -11.86 21.22
C LEU A 357 -3.26 -11.17 20.35
N LEU A 358 -2.22 -11.89 19.92
CA LEU A 358 -1.15 -11.36 19.06
C LEU A 358 -1.67 -10.88 17.70
N CYS A 359 -2.59 -11.64 17.09
CA CYS A 359 -3.25 -11.22 15.86
C CYS A 359 -4.18 -10.00 16.07
N GLN A 360 -4.55 -9.65 17.30
CA GLN A 360 -5.43 -8.54 17.62
C GLN A 360 -4.71 -7.29 18.11
N VAL A 361 -3.61 -7.36 18.87
CA VAL A 361 -3.00 -6.21 19.56
C VAL A 361 -2.24 -5.20 18.67
N GLY A 362 -2.55 -3.92 18.85
CA GLY A 362 -2.00 -2.83 18.05
C GLY A 362 -2.65 -2.72 16.67
N ARG A 363 -3.99 -2.77 16.58
CA ARG A 363 -4.76 -2.63 15.32
C ARG A 363 -4.65 -1.25 14.70
N ARG A 364 -4.54 -0.24 15.56
CA ARG A 364 -4.35 1.17 15.20
C ARG A 364 -2.99 1.70 15.62
N ALA A 365 -2.05 0.80 15.95
CA ALA A 365 -0.72 1.13 16.42
C ALA A 365 0.31 0.85 15.32
N LYS A 366 1.25 1.78 15.18
CA LYS A 366 2.39 1.62 14.27
C LYS A 366 3.31 0.52 14.80
N ARG A 367 3.84 -0.33 13.93
CA ARG A 367 4.85 -1.33 14.30
C ARG A 367 6.24 -0.80 14.00
N HIS A 368 7.15 -0.89 14.95
CA HIS A 368 8.56 -0.57 14.81
C HIS A 368 9.35 -1.86 14.92
N TYR A 369 10.17 -2.15 13.93
CA TYR A 369 11.03 -3.33 13.91
C TYR A 369 12.40 -2.92 14.44
N LEU A 370 12.88 -3.63 15.46
CA LEU A 370 14.10 -3.29 16.19
C LEU A 370 15.22 -4.29 15.89
N GLU A 371 16.43 -3.77 15.66
CA GLU A 371 17.69 -4.52 15.70
C GLU A 371 18.69 -3.76 16.56
N GLY A 372 19.40 -4.46 17.46
CA GLY A 372 20.26 -3.85 18.47
C GLY A 372 19.51 -2.91 19.43
N GLY A 373 18.19 -3.07 19.56
CA GLY A 373 17.31 -2.16 20.30
C GLY A 373 17.02 -0.83 19.57
N VAL A 374 17.40 -0.69 18.30
CA VAL A 374 17.20 0.51 17.49
C VAL A 374 16.16 0.23 16.39
N PRO A 375 15.20 1.15 16.13
CA PRO A 375 14.25 0.99 15.03
C PRO A 375 14.93 1.03 13.67
N VAL A 376 14.83 -0.07 12.91
CA VAL A 376 15.39 -0.20 11.55
C VAL A 376 14.33 -0.06 10.46
N SER A 377 13.07 -0.33 10.77
CA SER A 377 11.93 -0.09 9.86
C SER A 377 10.62 0.06 10.63
N SER A 378 9.54 0.42 9.94
CA SER A 378 8.20 0.48 10.53
C SER A 378 7.10 0.19 9.53
N SER A 379 5.98 -0.39 10.00
CA SER A 379 4.78 -0.58 9.17
C SER A 379 3.88 0.67 9.18
N PRO A 380 3.06 0.89 8.15
CA PRO A 380 1.95 1.86 8.23
C PRO A 380 0.92 1.45 9.31
N LEU A 381 0.09 2.43 9.73
CA LEU A 381 -0.88 2.29 10.84
C LEU A 381 -2.02 1.30 10.55
N SER A 382 -2.38 1.09 9.29
CA SER A 382 -3.46 0.20 8.88
C SER A 382 -2.88 -1.13 8.44
N ARG A 383 -3.16 -2.20 9.21
CA ARG A 383 -2.70 -3.59 8.97
C ARG A 383 -3.14 -4.19 7.63
N ARG A 384 -4.05 -3.54 6.91
CA ARG A 384 -4.55 -3.97 5.59
C ARG A 384 -4.14 -3.03 4.46
N ASP A 385 -3.54 -1.89 4.78
CA ASP A 385 -2.91 -1.03 3.79
C ASP A 385 -1.45 -1.46 3.69
N PHE A 386 -1.24 -2.50 2.91
CA PHE A 386 0.08 -2.96 2.53
C PHE A 386 0.69 -1.89 1.63
N VAL A 387 1.65 -1.16 2.17
CA VAL A 387 2.54 -0.29 1.40
C VAL A 387 3.80 -1.12 1.13
N SER A 388 3.96 -1.57 -0.11
CA SER A 388 5.21 -2.19 -0.56
C SER A 388 6.38 -1.20 -0.45
N SER A 389 7.59 -1.70 -0.18
CA SER A 389 8.82 -0.90 -0.18
C SER A 389 9.15 -0.33 -1.56
N ASP A 390 8.53 -0.87 -2.61
CA ASP A 390 8.48 -0.30 -3.95
C ASP A 390 7.03 0.08 -4.24
N TYR A 391 6.73 1.37 -4.27
CA TYR A 391 5.49 1.90 -4.84
C TYR A 391 5.48 1.61 -6.36
N GLU A 392 5.22 0.36 -6.76
CA GLU A 392 5.10 -0.01 -8.17
C GLU A 392 3.73 0.35 -8.75
N ASP A 393 3.79 0.79 -10.00
CA ASP A 393 2.77 1.39 -10.86
C ASP A 393 1.36 0.80 -10.71
N SER A 394 1.19 -0.49 -10.45
CA SER A 394 -0.13 -1.15 -10.48
C SER A 394 -1.14 -0.70 -9.41
N GLN A 395 -0.67 -0.25 -8.24
CA GLN A 395 -1.56 0.21 -7.16
C GLN A 395 -1.83 1.71 -7.27
N LEU A 396 -0.83 2.50 -7.68
CA LEU A 396 -1.02 3.88 -8.08
C LEU A 396 -2.03 3.96 -9.24
N ASN A 397 -1.91 3.06 -10.22
CA ASN A 397 -2.84 2.95 -11.34
C ASN A 397 -4.26 2.62 -10.87
N ARG A 398 -4.43 1.71 -9.90
CA ARG A 398 -5.74 1.38 -9.32
C ARG A 398 -6.33 2.51 -8.48
N ILE A 399 -5.50 3.26 -7.75
CA ILE A 399 -5.96 4.43 -6.97
C ILE A 399 -6.35 5.58 -7.91
N ILE A 400 -5.54 5.84 -8.93
CA ILE A 400 -5.84 6.83 -9.98
C ILE A 400 -7.11 6.41 -10.72
N GLN A 401 -7.22 5.15 -11.13
CA GLN A 401 -8.41 4.58 -11.76
C GLN A 401 -9.64 4.72 -10.88
N ALA A 402 -9.57 4.33 -9.60
CA ALA A 402 -10.68 4.44 -8.67
C ALA A 402 -11.10 5.91 -8.44
N ALA A 403 -10.13 6.83 -8.32
CA ALA A 403 -10.38 8.26 -8.17
C ALA A 403 -11.02 8.88 -9.42
N ILE A 404 -10.60 8.47 -10.61
CA ILE A 404 -11.19 8.91 -11.89
C ILE A 404 -12.59 8.31 -12.05
N SER A 405 -12.76 7.01 -11.81
CA SER A 405 -14.05 6.31 -11.87
C SER A 405 -15.09 6.94 -10.94
N GLN A 406 -14.69 7.34 -9.72
CA GLN A 406 -15.58 8.05 -8.79
C GLN A 406 -15.93 9.46 -9.28
N ARG A 407 -14.98 10.20 -9.86
CA ARG A 407 -15.25 11.56 -10.37
C ARG A 407 -16.10 11.57 -11.64
N VAL A 408 -15.95 10.55 -12.49
CA VAL A 408 -16.71 10.39 -13.75
C VAL A 408 -18.02 9.61 -13.51
N ASN A 409 -18.21 9.08 -12.30
CA ASN A 409 -19.36 8.28 -11.89
C ASN A 409 -19.66 7.08 -12.83
N SER A 410 -18.59 6.48 -13.37
CA SER A 410 -18.66 5.31 -14.25
C SER A 410 -17.34 4.54 -14.19
N HIS A 411 -17.42 3.25 -13.86
CA HIS A 411 -16.25 2.38 -13.73
C HIS A 411 -15.57 2.12 -15.08
N GLU A 412 -16.35 1.84 -16.13
CA GLU A 412 -15.84 1.60 -17.49
C GLU A 412 -15.09 2.82 -18.05
N LEU A 413 -15.65 4.02 -17.89
CA LEU A 413 -15.02 5.24 -18.36
C LEU A 413 -13.76 5.59 -17.56
N GLY A 414 -13.77 5.39 -16.24
CA GLY A 414 -12.59 5.66 -15.42
C GLY A 414 -11.45 4.67 -15.66
N GLU A 415 -11.76 3.41 -15.96
CA GLU A 415 -10.78 2.43 -16.44
C GLU A 415 -10.17 2.87 -17.77
N LEU A 416 -11.00 3.22 -18.75
CA LEU A 416 -10.55 3.60 -20.09
C LEU A 416 -9.69 4.87 -20.06
N ILE A 417 -10.06 5.86 -19.25
CA ILE A 417 -9.29 7.11 -19.06
C ILE A 417 -7.96 6.84 -18.35
N SER A 418 -7.96 6.04 -17.27
CA SER A 418 -6.71 5.70 -16.56
C SER A 418 -5.74 4.96 -17.48
N ARG A 419 -6.25 4.01 -18.27
CA ARG A 419 -5.47 3.19 -19.16
C ARG A 419 -4.90 4.00 -20.31
N GLU A 420 -5.63 4.97 -20.85
CA GLU A 420 -5.13 5.84 -21.91
C GLU A 420 -4.01 6.78 -21.39
N ILE A 421 -4.19 7.37 -20.21
CA ILE A 421 -3.21 8.25 -19.56
C ILE A 421 -1.94 7.47 -19.20
N LEU A 422 -2.07 6.36 -18.50
CA LEU A 422 -0.93 5.57 -18.03
C LEU A 422 -0.16 4.91 -19.18
N ARG A 423 -0.87 4.54 -20.25
CA ARG A 423 -0.24 4.03 -21.48
C ARG A 423 0.53 5.12 -22.22
N GLU A 424 0.09 6.37 -22.21
CA GLU A 424 0.85 7.49 -22.77
C GLU A 424 2.10 7.85 -21.95
N PHE A 425 2.06 7.70 -20.62
CA PHE A 425 3.14 8.15 -19.73
C PHE A 425 4.15 7.07 -19.33
N PHE A 426 3.77 5.79 -19.20
CA PHE A 426 4.63 4.77 -18.57
C PHE A 426 4.96 3.55 -19.45
N PHE A 427 4.24 3.30 -20.55
CA PHE A 427 4.41 2.07 -21.34
C PHE A 427 5.41 2.16 -22.49
N ALA A 428 5.77 3.36 -22.95
CA ALA A 428 6.78 3.53 -23.99
C ALA A 428 8.15 3.75 -23.34
N LYS A 429 8.87 2.65 -23.06
CA LYS A 429 10.17 2.61 -22.36
C LYS A 429 11.32 3.41 -22.99
N ASP A 430 11.15 3.98 -24.19
CA ASP A 430 12.15 4.81 -24.88
C ASP A 430 11.53 6.11 -25.40
N ARG A 431 11.14 7.01 -24.50
CA ARG A 431 10.85 8.40 -24.90
C ARG A 431 11.46 9.36 -23.90
N ASP A 432 12.31 10.26 -24.38
CA ASP A 432 12.61 11.50 -23.69
C ASP A 432 11.29 12.13 -23.26
N ILE A 433 11.15 12.39 -21.95
CA ILE A 433 9.97 13.08 -21.44
C ILE A 433 9.94 14.45 -22.13
N LEU A 434 8.95 14.66 -23.00
CA LEU A 434 8.77 15.92 -23.70
C LEU A 434 8.03 16.87 -22.75
N PHE A 435 8.72 17.91 -22.32
CA PHE A 435 8.16 18.96 -21.48
C PHE A 435 8.55 20.34 -22.02
N ARG A 436 7.84 21.35 -21.56
CA ARG A 436 8.13 22.76 -21.85
C ARG A 436 8.94 23.36 -20.72
N ARG A 437 9.87 24.26 -21.04
CA ARG A 437 10.53 25.13 -20.04
C ARG A 437 10.47 26.58 -20.46
N ASP A 438 10.72 27.48 -19.51
CA ASP A 438 10.60 28.94 -19.71
C ASP A 438 9.25 29.38 -20.29
N PHE A 439 8.17 28.74 -19.85
CA PHE A 439 6.84 29.04 -20.38
C PHE A 439 6.39 30.43 -19.93
N ARG A 440 6.29 31.35 -20.90
CA ARG A 440 5.86 32.74 -20.70
C ARG A 440 4.68 33.02 -21.59
N TYR A 441 3.55 33.37 -20.98
CA TYR A 441 2.36 33.74 -21.72
C TYR A 441 1.87 35.12 -21.28
N HIS A 442 1.88 36.06 -22.22
CA HIS A 442 1.43 37.42 -22.00
C HIS A 442 0.16 37.69 -22.81
N ILE A 443 -0.88 38.11 -22.11
CA ILE A 443 -2.20 38.42 -22.67
C ILE A 443 -2.51 39.87 -22.35
N GLN A 444 -2.84 40.65 -23.36
CA GLN A 444 -3.20 42.05 -23.22
C GLN A 444 -4.58 42.28 -23.84
N PHE A 445 -5.52 42.77 -23.03
CA PHE A 445 -6.81 43.23 -23.51
C PHE A 445 -6.75 44.72 -23.83
N SER A 446 -7.33 45.09 -24.97
CA SER A 446 -7.62 46.47 -25.33
C SER A 446 -9.03 46.57 -25.92
N ASP A 447 -9.53 47.79 -26.07
CA ASP A 447 -10.79 48.00 -26.78
C ASP A 447 -10.63 47.56 -28.25
N SER A 448 -11.63 46.84 -28.77
CA SER A 448 -11.65 46.37 -30.17
C SER A 448 -12.33 47.35 -31.11
N GLY A 449 -13.04 48.36 -30.56
CA GLY A 449 -13.95 49.23 -31.32
C GLY A 449 -15.34 48.61 -31.56
N ASP A 450 -15.54 47.34 -31.18
CA ASP A 450 -16.83 46.65 -31.11
C ASP A 450 -17.36 46.69 -29.65
N THR A 451 -18.66 46.92 -29.48
CA THR A 451 -19.29 46.99 -28.15
C THR A 451 -19.16 45.67 -27.40
N ASP A 452 -19.12 44.55 -28.11
CA ASP A 452 -19.33 43.24 -27.53
C ASP A 452 -18.02 42.45 -27.31
N HIS A 453 -16.88 42.95 -27.81
CA HIS A 453 -15.60 42.23 -27.79
C HIS A 453 -14.41 43.05 -27.27
N TRP A 454 -13.52 42.37 -26.56
CA TRP A 454 -12.16 42.81 -26.31
C TRP A 454 -11.25 42.40 -27.47
N GLN A 455 -10.25 43.22 -27.79
CA GLN A 455 -9.13 42.81 -28.60
C GLN A 455 -8.09 42.18 -27.68
N ALA A 456 -7.83 40.89 -27.85
CA ALA A 456 -6.83 40.14 -27.09
C ALA A 456 -5.55 39.98 -27.93
N LYS A 457 -4.45 40.58 -27.46
CA LYS A 457 -3.11 40.31 -27.96
C LYS A 457 -2.43 39.28 -27.07
N ASN A 458 -2.03 38.17 -27.67
CA ASN A 458 -1.50 37.00 -26.98
C ASN A 458 -0.08 36.75 -27.48
N SER A 459 0.91 36.77 -26.59
CA SER A 459 2.31 36.47 -26.87
C SER A 459 2.76 35.29 -26.02
N LEU A 460 2.97 34.14 -26.65
CA LEU A 460 3.41 32.91 -26.01
C LEU A 460 4.84 32.57 -26.43
N SER A 461 5.70 32.26 -25.45
CA SER A 461 7.01 31.66 -25.70
C SER A 461 7.33 30.52 -24.75
N PHE A 462 7.99 29.47 -25.25
CA PHE A 462 8.49 28.36 -24.43
C PHE A 462 9.56 27.57 -25.20
N HIS A 463 10.43 26.87 -24.48
CA HIS A 463 11.36 25.91 -25.07
C HIS A 463 10.75 24.49 -25.03
N LYS A 464 10.90 23.74 -26.12
CA LYS A 464 10.46 22.34 -26.24
C LYS A 464 11.25 21.64 -27.35
N VAL A 465 11.42 20.32 -27.23
CA VAL A 465 11.99 19.50 -28.32
C VAL A 465 11.05 19.47 -29.51
N LEU A 466 11.52 19.97 -30.66
CA LEU A 466 10.74 20.03 -31.90
C LEU A 466 10.41 18.62 -32.40
N GLN A 467 9.13 18.31 -32.57
CA GLN A 467 8.66 16.96 -32.92
C GLN A 467 8.45 16.75 -34.42
N ASN A 468 8.08 17.80 -35.14
CA ASN A 468 7.80 17.76 -36.57
C ASN A 468 8.42 19.00 -37.21
N ASP A 469 8.64 18.94 -38.52
CA ASP A 469 9.06 20.08 -39.35
C ASP A 469 7.95 21.14 -39.55
N TYR A 470 6.89 21.04 -38.75
CA TYR A 470 5.76 21.95 -38.70
C TYR A 470 5.06 21.89 -37.33
N PHE A 471 4.21 22.88 -37.05
CA PHE A 471 3.17 22.75 -36.02
C PHE A 471 1.93 23.54 -36.41
N THR A 472 0.88 23.41 -35.62
CA THR A 472 -0.43 24.00 -35.88
C THR A 472 -0.82 24.94 -34.74
N VAL A 473 -1.35 26.10 -35.10
CA VAL A 473 -2.10 27.00 -34.22
C VAL A 473 -3.58 26.82 -34.53
N ALA A 474 -4.37 26.45 -33.53
CA ALA A 474 -5.79 26.14 -33.72
C ALA A 474 -6.69 27.14 -32.99
N CYS A 475 -7.74 27.59 -33.67
CA CYS A 475 -8.85 28.35 -33.09
C CYS A 475 -10.14 27.56 -33.29
N ALA A 476 -10.97 27.43 -32.27
CA ALA A 476 -12.27 26.79 -32.35
C ALA A 476 -13.35 27.74 -31.81
N ASN A 477 -14.58 27.63 -32.32
CA ASN A 477 -15.72 28.44 -31.86
C ASN A 477 -16.67 27.66 -30.95
N SER A 478 -16.28 26.46 -30.52
CA SER A 478 -17.02 25.68 -29.52
C SER A 478 -16.07 24.77 -28.74
N ASP A 479 -16.44 24.45 -27.49
CA ASP A 479 -15.69 23.50 -26.67
C ASP A 479 -15.60 22.12 -27.33
N ALA A 480 -16.67 21.68 -28.01
CA ALA A 480 -16.71 20.41 -28.72
C ALA A 480 -15.65 20.34 -29.82
N ALA A 481 -15.49 21.44 -30.57
CA ALA A 481 -14.49 21.54 -31.62
C ALA A 481 -13.07 21.68 -31.04
N LEU A 482 -12.89 22.48 -29.99
CA LEU A 482 -11.60 22.66 -29.31
C LEU A 482 -11.06 21.33 -28.74
N LYS A 483 -11.97 20.47 -28.24
CA LYS A 483 -11.63 19.15 -27.66
C LYS A 483 -10.80 18.27 -28.60
N ASN A 484 -11.04 18.36 -29.91
CA ASN A 484 -10.33 17.58 -30.92
C ASN A 484 -8.83 17.91 -31.01
N TYR A 485 -8.41 19.07 -30.48
CA TYR A 485 -7.02 19.53 -30.54
C TYR A 485 -6.18 19.15 -29.32
N PHE A 486 -6.77 18.75 -28.19
CA PHE A 486 -5.97 18.42 -27.00
C PHE A 486 -5.13 17.15 -27.15
N LYS A 487 -5.58 16.19 -27.98
CA LYS A 487 -4.85 14.95 -28.26
C LYS A 487 -3.87 15.07 -29.44
N ARG A 488 -3.89 16.20 -30.16
CA ARG A 488 -3.03 16.45 -31.31
C ARG A 488 -1.68 17.02 -30.86
N ARG A 489 -0.63 16.23 -31.03
CA ARG A 489 0.76 16.58 -30.68
C ARG A 489 1.39 17.59 -31.64
N ASP A 490 0.81 17.77 -32.81
CA ASP A 490 1.23 18.76 -33.80
C ASP A 490 0.59 20.14 -33.56
N VAL A 491 -0.11 20.35 -32.44
CA VAL A 491 -0.79 21.60 -32.11
C VAL A 491 -0.16 22.22 -30.86
N GLU A 492 0.44 23.40 -31.03
CA GLU A 492 1.21 24.06 -29.96
C GLU A 492 0.42 25.19 -29.28
N TYR A 493 -0.55 25.78 -29.97
CA TYR A 493 -1.43 26.84 -29.45
C TYR A 493 -2.89 26.57 -29.78
N ARG A 494 -3.78 26.86 -28.83
CA ARG A 494 -5.22 26.61 -28.89
C ARG A 494 -5.97 27.84 -28.37
N TRP A 495 -7.02 28.25 -29.06
CA TRP A 495 -7.88 29.36 -28.66
C TRP A 495 -9.35 29.00 -28.84
N LEU A 496 -10.16 29.41 -27.86
CA LEU A 496 -11.62 29.33 -27.94
C LEU A 496 -12.17 30.73 -28.21
N THR A 497 -12.96 30.86 -29.26
CA THR A 497 -13.75 32.06 -29.55
C THR A 497 -15.25 31.78 -29.36
N ASP A 498 -16.10 32.80 -29.54
CA ASP A 498 -17.55 32.68 -29.44
C ASP A 498 -18.15 31.91 -30.65
N GLY A 499 -19.11 31.02 -30.37
CA GLY A 499 -19.90 30.28 -31.36
C GLY A 499 -20.76 31.17 -32.26
N ASN A 500 -21.01 32.42 -31.86
CA ASN A 500 -21.72 33.41 -32.68
C ASN A 500 -20.86 34.00 -33.82
N PHE A 501 -19.53 33.76 -33.83
CA PHE A 501 -18.64 34.27 -34.87
C PHE A 501 -18.32 33.23 -35.95
N SER A 502 -18.34 33.70 -37.20
CA SER A 502 -17.66 33.02 -38.30
C SER A 502 -16.15 33.05 -38.04
N LEU A 503 -15.53 31.88 -37.95
CA LEU A 503 -14.08 31.75 -37.84
C LEU A 503 -13.43 32.27 -39.13
N ASN A 504 -12.69 33.37 -39.03
CA ASN A 504 -12.00 33.97 -40.17
C ASN A 504 -10.78 34.79 -39.68
N PRO A 505 -9.90 35.25 -40.59
CA PRO A 505 -8.70 35.99 -40.21
C PRO A 505 -8.93 37.34 -39.50
N GLN A 506 -10.17 37.86 -39.44
CA GLN A 506 -10.51 39.07 -38.69
C GLN A 506 -10.81 38.75 -37.23
N SER A 507 -11.40 37.59 -36.93
CA SER A 507 -11.70 37.17 -35.55
C SER A 507 -10.53 36.49 -34.85
N PHE A 508 -9.60 35.91 -35.63
CA PHE A 508 -8.37 35.30 -35.12
C PHE A 508 -7.25 35.40 -36.15
N GLN A 509 -6.15 36.05 -35.80
CA GLN A 509 -5.01 36.29 -36.66
C GLN A 509 -3.71 35.85 -35.97
N LEU A 510 -2.91 35.05 -36.67
CA LEU A 510 -1.53 34.77 -36.26
C LEU A 510 -0.64 35.91 -36.77
N ALA A 511 -0.26 36.82 -35.87
CA ALA A 511 0.48 38.04 -36.20
C ALA A 511 1.97 37.76 -36.45
N SER A 512 2.57 36.88 -35.66
CA SER A 512 3.95 36.44 -35.80
C SER A 512 4.09 35.01 -35.29
N VAL A 513 4.94 34.24 -35.96
CA VAL A 513 5.29 32.89 -35.53
C VAL A 513 6.75 32.60 -35.88
N LYS A 514 7.51 32.16 -34.87
CA LYS A 514 8.92 31.79 -35.02
C LYS A 514 9.25 30.53 -34.23
N VAL A 515 10.30 29.86 -34.69
CA VAL A 515 11.05 28.85 -33.95
C VAL A 515 12.49 29.32 -33.94
N ASP A 516 13.04 29.56 -32.75
CA ASP A 516 14.28 30.31 -32.55
C ASP A 516 14.24 31.64 -33.34
N ASP A 517 15.21 31.89 -34.20
CA ASP A 517 15.26 33.08 -35.07
C ASP A 517 14.56 32.88 -36.43
N ILE A 518 13.98 31.70 -36.70
CA ILE A 518 13.37 31.35 -37.98
C ILE A 518 11.90 31.77 -38.01
N LYS A 519 11.56 32.71 -38.90
CA LYS A 519 10.16 33.09 -39.18
C LYS A 519 9.48 32.03 -40.05
N LEU A 520 8.31 31.54 -39.62
CA LEU A 520 7.63 30.44 -40.32
C LEU A 520 6.63 30.94 -41.38
N GLU A 521 6.43 30.10 -42.40
CA GLU A 521 5.36 30.24 -43.38
C GLU A 521 4.06 29.66 -42.82
N THR A 522 2.93 30.30 -43.11
CA THR A 522 1.62 29.93 -42.54
C THR A 522 0.61 29.58 -43.62
N LYS A 523 -0.09 28.45 -43.47
CA LYS A 523 -1.21 28.05 -44.33
C LYS A 523 -2.47 27.84 -43.50
N ILE A 524 -3.53 28.57 -43.83
CA ILE A 524 -4.83 28.50 -43.14
C ILE A 524 -5.70 27.44 -43.77
N SER A 525 -6.40 26.66 -42.95
CA SER A 525 -7.45 25.74 -43.36
C SER A 525 -8.64 25.83 -42.40
N PHE A 526 -9.83 25.66 -42.95
CA PHE A 526 -11.08 25.69 -42.20
C PHE A 526 -11.69 24.29 -42.16
N ARG A 527 -12.20 23.91 -40.99
CA ARG A 527 -13.04 22.73 -40.76
C ARG A 527 -14.28 23.24 -40.02
N ASP A 528 -15.47 22.74 -40.31
CA ASP A 528 -16.79 23.23 -39.81
C ASP A 528 -16.79 24.22 -38.63
N SER A 529 -16.22 23.86 -37.48
CA SER A 529 -16.18 24.69 -36.26
C SER A 529 -14.76 25.05 -35.77
N SER A 530 -13.77 25.04 -36.66
CA SER A 530 -12.35 25.27 -36.34
C SER A 530 -11.53 25.86 -37.49
N MET A 531 -10.53 26.65 -37.13
CA MET A 531 -9.52 27.19 -38.04
C MET A 531 -8.15 26.71 -37.61
N GLU A 532 -7.43 26.06 -38.53
CA GLU A 532 -6.08 25.55 -38.32
C GLU A 532 -5.09 26.36 -39.16
N ILE A 533 -4.05 26.88 -38.51
CA ILE A 533 -2.95 27.57 -39.16
C ILE A 533 -1.72 26.69 -39.03
N ARG A 534 -1.37 26.01 -40.12
CA ARG A 534 -0.14 25.20 -40.21
C ARG A 534 1.05 26.14 -40.39
N CYS A 535 2.02 26.05 -39.49
CA CYS A 535 3.25 26.82 -39.47
C CYS A 535 4.42 25.90 -39.83
N SER A 536 5.18 26.20 -40.87
CA SER A 536 6.29 25.37 -41.34
C SER A 536 7.40 26.21 -41.96
N HIS A 537 8.61 25.66 -42.01
CA HIS A 537 9.73 26.24 -42.75
C HIS A 537 10.70 25.12 -43.16
N PRO A 538 11.33 25.14 -44.35
CA PRO A 538 12.23 24.08 -44.79
C PRO A 538 13.33 23.70 -43.79
N HIS A 539 13.93 24.69 -43.12
CA HIS A 539 14.97 24.48 -42.11
C HIS A 539 14.48 23.81 -40.81
N LEU A 540 13.17 23.74 -40.53
CA LEU A 540 12.68 23.04 -39.32
C LEU A 540 13.01 21.55 -39.35
N LYS A 541 13.14 20.96 -40.54
CA LYS A 541 13.48 19.54 -40.70
C LYS A 541 14.84 19.20 -40.08
N GLU A 542 15.78 20.14 -40.08
CA GLU A 542 17.12 19.99 -39.49
C GLU A 542 17.11 20.13 -37.96
N LEU A 543 16.07 20.76 -37.40
CA LEU A 543 15.91 21.01 -35.98
C LEU A 543 15.04 19.96 -35.26
N VAL A 544 14.39 19.05 -35.99
CA VAL A 544 13.56 17.98 -35.38
C VAL A 544 14.42 17.14 -34.44
N GLY A 545 13.95 16.96 -33.21
CA GLY A 545 14.69 16.28 -32.13
C GLY A 545 15.59 17.19 -31.31
N SER A 546 15.78 18.46 -31.71
CA SER A 546 16.49 19.47 -30.93
C SER A 546 15.52 20.30 -30.10
N GLU A 547 15.98 20.82 -28.96
CA GLU A 547 15.22 21.80 -28.20
C GLU A 547 15.28 23.17 -28.87
N VAL A 548 14.13 23.77 -29.10
CA VAL A 548 13.96 25.05 -29.79
C VAL A 548 13.00 25.96 -29.01
N CYS A 549 13.12 27.26 -29.21
CA CYS A 549 12.23 28.27 -28.64
C CYS A 549 11.05 28.54 -29.58
N PHE A 550 9.84 28.19 -29.17
CA PHE A 550 8.63 28.56 -29.88
C PHE A 550 8.23 29.98 -29.49
N GLN A 551 7.87 30.81 -30.47
CA GLN A 551 7.33 32.15 -30.25
C GLN A 551 6.08 32.35 -31.11
N ILE A 552 4.93 32.55 -30.47
CA ILE A 552 3.62 32.62 -31.12
C ILE A 552 2.93 33.91 -30.67
N GLU A 553 2.60 34.78 -31.63
CA GLU A 553 1.82 35.99 -31.40
C GLU A 553 0.49 35.94 -32.12
N VAL A 554 -0.60 36.04 -31.37
CA VAL A 554 -1.96 35.93 -31.86
C VAL A 554 -2.75 37.18 -31.47
N LEU A 555 -3.48 37.73 -32.44
CA LEU A 555 -4.52 38.73 -32.23
C LEU A 555 -5.88 38.04 -32.37
N ALA A 556 -6.72 38.12 -31.34
CA ALA A 556 -8.04 37.50 -31.37
C ALA A 556 -9.08 38.41 -30.73
N LEU A 557 -10.33 38.31 -31.21
CA LEU A 557 -11.47 38.90 -30.51
C LEU A 557 -11.89 37.97 -29.35
N TYR A 558 -12.20 38.58 -28.21
CA TYR A 558 -12.64 37.86 -27.00
C TYR A 558 -13.94 38.48 -26.46
N PRO A 559 -15.02 37.71 -26.25
CA PRO A 559 -16.32 38.25 -25.88
C PRO A 559 -16.30 38.91 -24.48
N LYS A 560 -16.87 40.11 -24.37
CA LYS A 560 -17.02 40.80 -23.08
C LYS A 560 -17.99 40.07 -22.15
N SER A 561 -18.96 39.35 -22.72
CA SER A 561 -19.96 38.54 -22.02
C SER A 561 -19.40 37.28 -21.34
N SER A 562 -18.15 36.89 -21.59
CA SER A 562 -17.56 35.72 -20.93
C SER A 562 -17.30 35.93 -19.44
N HIS A 563 -17.10 37.17 -18.98
CA HIS A 563 -16.80 37.52 -17.57
C HIS A 563 -15.61 36.77 -16.94
N GLN A 564 -14.87 36.00 -17.72
CA GLN A 564 -13.69 35.27 -17.30
C GLN A 564 -12.80 34.94 -18.51
N LEU A 565 -11.50 34.79 -18.25
CA LEU A 565 -10.49 34.32 -19.18
C LEU A 565 -9.74 33.15 -18.55
N GLY A 566 -9.86 31.97 -19.16
CA GLY A 566 -9.15 30.77 -18.72
C GLY A 566 -7.85 30.54 -19.48
N VAL A 567 -6.76 30.30 -18.77
CA VAL A 567 -5.47 29.89 -19.32
C VAL A 567 -5.12 28.53 -18.75
N PHE A 568 -4.96 27.53 -19.61
CA PHE A 568 -4.63 26.16 -19.21
C PHE A 568 -3.32 25.69 -19.84
N ILE A 569 -2.51 25.05 -19.02
CA ILE A 569 -1.27 24.38 -19.39
C ILE A 569 -1.64 22.97 -19.83
N THR A 570 -1.39 22.64 -21.10
CA THR A 570 -1.82 21.37 -21.71
C THR A 570 -0.75 20.29 -21.69
N GLU A 571 0.51 20.66 -21.43
CA GLU A 571 1.67 19.78 -21.45
C GLU A 571 2.48 19.96 -20.17
N LEU A 572 3.25 18.94 -19.81
CA LEU A 572 4.15 19.02 -18.66
C LEU A 572 5.11 20.22 -18.84
N THR A 573 5.20 21.08 -17.84
CA THR A 573 5.94 22.34 -17.95
C THR A 573 6.78 22.58 -16.70
N HIS A 574 7.99 23.09 -16.88
CA HIS A 574 8.92 23.45 -15.82
C HIS A 574 9.02 24.97 -15.75
N GLY A 575 8.47 25.55 -14.68
CA GLY A 575 8.31 26.99 -14.56
C GLY A 575 7.25 27.57 -15.48
N VAL A 576 6.30 28.30 -14.92
CA VAL A 576 5.24 29.01 -15.66
C VAL A 576 5.21 30.46 -15.24
N ARG A 577 5.08 31.38 -16.20
CA ARG A 577 4.78 32.80 -15.97
C ARG A 577 3.64 33.24 -16.90
N ILE A 578 2.48 33.53 -16.33
CA ILE A 578 1.30 34.03 -17.05
C ILE A 578 1.06 35.47 -16.61
N ARG A 579 1.08 36.40 -17.56
CA ARG A 579 0.86 37.83 -17.35
C ARG A 579 -0.41 38.25 -18.08
N PHE A 580 -1.35 38.85 -17.36
CA PHE A 580 -2.57 39.41 -17.91
C PHE A 580 -2.59 40.92 -17.67
N GLU A 581 -2.62 41.68 -18.77
CA GLU A 581 -2.77 43.14 -18.78
C GLU A 581 -4.17 43.49 -19.27
N HIS A 582 -4.87 44.36 -18.54
CA HIS A 582 -6.24 44.72 -18.85
C HIS A 582 -6.48 46.24 -18.75
N PRO A 583 -7.45 46.79 -19.51
CA PRO A 583 -7.78 48.20 -19.42
C PRO A 583 -8.55 48.48 -18.12
N ALA A 584 -8.54 49.73 -17.65
CA ALA A 584 -9.30 50.16 -16.48
C ALA A 584 -10.82 49.94 -16.65
N SER A 585 -11.32 49.95 -17.89
CA SER A 585 -12.72 49.69 -18.23
C SER A 585 -13.17 48.25 -17.97
N LEU A 586 -12.25 47.29 -17.82
CA LEU A 586 -12.58 45.91 -17.45
C LEU A 586 -13.03 45.80 -15.98
N GLY A 587 -12.73 46.82 -15.16
CA GLY A 587 -13.06 46.81 -13.75
C GLY A 587 -12.11 45.96 -12.91
N LYS A 588 -12.65 45.34 -11.86
CA LYS A 588 -11.87 44.56 -10.90
C LYS A 588 -11.71 43.12 -11.40
N VAL A 589 -10.47 42.69 -11.59
CA VAL A 589 -10.14 41.32 -11.98
C VAL A 589 -9.66 40.51 -10.78
N ASP A 590 -10.31 39.38 -10.54
CA ASP A 590 -9.84 38.35 -9.61
C ASP A 590 -9.12 37.22 -10.34
N CYS A 591 -8.17 36.60 -9.65
CA CYS A 591 -7.29 35.58 -10.21
C CYS A 591 -7.41 34.32 -9.37
N VAL A 592 -7.84 33.23 -9.99
CA VAL A 592 -8.03 31.91 -9.38
C VAL A 592 -7.02 30.95 -10.01
N PRO A 593 -5.85 30.73 -9.38
CA PRO A 593 -4.89 29.73 -9.84
C PRO A 593 -5.42 28.32 -9.57
N ILE A 594 -5.22 27.43 -10.54
CA ILE A 594 -5.61 26.02 -10.49
C ILE A 594 -4.34 25.23 -10.78
N PHE A 595 -3.55 24.86 -9.76
CA PHE A 595 -2.30 24.13 -9.96
C PHE A 595 -2.34 22.76 -9.27
N ALA A 596 -1.98 21.72 -10.01
CA ALA A 596 -1.82 20.36 -9.49
C ALA A 596 -0.33 20.11 -9.20
N GLY A 597 0.03 19.56 -8.03
CA GLY A 597 1.43 19.26 -7.67
C GLY A 597 1.76 19.42 -6.19
N GLN A 598 3.06 19.37 -5.84
CA GLN A 598 3.57 19.53 -4.47
C GLN A 598 3.26 20.92 -3.88
N ASN A 599 3.29 21.98 -4.70
CA ASN A 599 2.91 23.33 -4.31
C ASN A 599 1.63 23.72 -5.06
N LYS A 600 0.53 23.89 -4.32
CA LYS A 600 -0.79 24.21 -4.87
C LYS A 600 -1.02 25.70 -5.12
N TYR A 601 -0.07 26.55 -4.72
CA TYR A 601 -0.23 27.99 -4.65
C TYR A 601 0.92 28.69 -5.39
N PRO A 602 0.73 29.11 -6.66
CA PRO A 602 1.73 29.91 -7.37
C PRO A 602 1.83 31.32 -6.75
N GLN A 603 2.93 32.01 -7.03
CA GLN A 603 3.07 33.43 -6.68
C GLN A 603 2.15 34.27 -7.57
N VAL A 604 1.37 35.16 -6.95
CA VAL A 604 0.50 36.10 -7.67
C VAL A 604 0.92 37.52 -7.30
N ALA A 605 1.43 38.26 -8.28
CA ALA A 605 1.73 39.68 -8.16
C ALA A 605 0.64 40.51 -8.85
N ARG A 606 0.17 41.58 -8.18
CA ARG A 606 -0.84 42.49 -8.72
C ARG A 606 -0.28 43.92 -8.71
N THR A 607 -0.38 44.59 -9.84
CA THR A 607 -0.18 46.04 -9.99
C THR A 607 -1.36 46.60 -10.78
N ASP A 608 -1.57 47.92 -10.76
CA ASP A 608 -2.72 48.53 -11.46
C ASP A 608 -2.78 48.10 -12.93
N GLY A 609 -3.86 47.40 -13.30
CA GLY A 609 -4.09 46.87 -14.66
C GLY A 609 -3.26 45.65 -15.05
N VAL A 610 -2.47 45.04 -14.16
CA VAL A 610 -1.62 43.88 -14.47
C VAL A 610 -1.64 42.81 -13.37
N ILE A 611 -1.90 41.56 -13.76
CA ILE A 611 -1.81 40.39 -12.88
C ILE A 611 -0.76 39.43 -13.43
N CYS A 612 0.21 39.04 -12.61
CA CYS A 612 1.22 38.05 -12.96
C CYS A 612 1.12 36.84 -12.04
N VAL A 613 0.96 35.66 -12.62
CA VAL A 613 0.98 34.36 -11.93
C VAL A 613 2.25 33.62 -12.32
N SER A 614 3.07 33.24 -11.34
CA SER A 614 4.31 32.52 -11.61
C SER A 614 4.63 31.42 -10.60
N THR A 615 5.25 30.36 -11.08
CA THR A 615 5.90 29.32 -10.25
C THR A 615 7.40 29.55 -10.19
N LYS A 616 8.13 28.77 -9.38
CA LYS A 616 9.60 28.76 -9.48
C LYS A 616 10.04 28.16 -10.81
N GLU A 617 11.24 28.52 -11.28
CA GLU A 617 11.78 28.03 -12.54
C GLU A 617 11.95 26.50 -12.51
N GLU A 618 12.30 25.95 -11.36
CA GLU A 618 12.52 24.53 -11.10
C GLU A 618 11.25 23.70 -10.80
N GLU A 619 10.07 24.32 -10.85
CA GLU A 619 8.83 23.70 -10.40
C GLU A 619 8.07 23.02 -11.54
N TRP A 620 7.71 21.75 -11.32
CA TRP A 620 6.88 20.98 -12.24
C TRP A 620 5.41 21.41 -12.16
N VAL A 621 4.89 21.87 -13.30
CA VAL A 621 3.50 22.21 -13.53
C VAL A 621 2.87 21.14 -14.41
N PHE A 622 1.92 20.41 -13.83
CA PHE A 622 1.24 19.31 -14.50
C PHE A 622 0.15 19.81 -15.47
N PRO A 623 -0.17 19.05 -16.53
CA PRO A 623 -1.29 19.35 -17.42
C PRO A 623 -2.59 19.60 -16.65
N GLN A 624 -3.48 20.43 -17.21
CA GLN A 624 -4.70 20.93 -16.58
C GLN A 624 -4.47 21.97 -15.46
N SER A 625 -3.21 22.26 -15.11
CA SER A 625 -2.89 23.44 -14.31
C SER A 625 -3.12 24.72 -15.12
N GLY A 626 -3.31 25.86 -14.44
CA GLY A 626 -3.63 27.10 -15.12
C GLY A 626 -4.12 28.19 -14.18
N VAL A 627 -4.75 29.20 -14.77
CA VAL A 627 -5.37 30.31 -14.03
C VAL A 627 -6.65 30.72 -14.75
N VAL A 628 -7.67 31.03 -13.96
CA VAL A 628 -8.87 31.73 -14.42
C VAL A 628 -8.83 33.16 -13.89
N PHE A 629 -8.87 34.13 -14.80
CA PHE A 629 -9.07 35.54 -14.47
C PHE A 629 -10.56 35.85 -14.58
N ALA A 630 -11.25 36.18 -13.49
CA ALA A 630 -12.67 36.50 -13.47
C ALA A 630 -12.85 38.02 -13.29
N TYR A 631 -13.74 38.65 -14.06
CA TYR A 631 -13.90 40.11 -14.09
C TYR A 631 -15.33 40.59 -14.34
#